data_AF-A0A7Z8QLQ9-F1
#
_entry.id   AF-A0A7Z8QLQ9-F1
#
_cell.length_a   1.000
_cell.length_b   1.000
_cell.length_c   1.000
_cell.angle_alpha   90.00
_cell.angle_beta   90.00
_cell.angle_gamma   90.00
#
_symmetry.space_group_name_H-M   'P 1'
#
loop_
_entity.id
_entity.type
_entity.pdbx_description
1 polymer ?
#
loop_
_entity_poly.entity_id
_entity_poly.type
_entity_poly.pdbx_seq_one_letter_code
_entity_poly.pdbx_strand_id
1 'polypeptide(L)'
;MGLLKKLVLAFFVSFAMLATAPSAMAKPAGKVANQTQAEVEQSLLDTIAVAEETLAAMKDGTDKDTVVAMFKKTKQTAKTIESSVVLADRDRALSKVSKARSAYKKDQHEKAEELMTDAVQRFKKVNEKYHNF
;
A
#
# COMPACT_ATOMS: atom_id res chain seq x y z
N MET A 1 -11.33 33.53 -7.40
CA MET A 1 -11.34 32.12 -6.92
C MET A 1 -12.12 31.26 -7.90
N GLY A 2 -11.46 30.55 -8.83
CA GLY A 2 -12.21 29.73 -9.79
C GLY A 2 -11.39 28.86 -10.73
N LEU A 3 -10.12 29.20 -10.99
CA LEU A 3 -9.26 28.40 -11.87
C LEU A 3 -8.19 27.58 -11.11
N LEU A 4 -7.61 28.09 -10.00
CA LEU A 4 -6.63 27.30 -9.22
C LEU A 4 -7.24 26.04 -8.58
N LYS A 5 -8.50 26.09 -8.14
CA LYS A 5 -9.20 24.92 -7.56
C LYS A 5 -9.60 23.87 -8.61
N LYS A 6 -9.57 24.21 -9.91
CA LYS A 6 -9.85 23.29 -11.00
C LYS A 6 -8.59 22.60 -11.55
N LEU A 7 -7.40 23.07 -11.17
CA LEU A 7 -6.12 22.50 -11.59
C LEU A 7 -5.65 21.34 -10.71
N VAL A 8 -6.13 21.22 -9.47
CA VAL A 8 -5.77 20.10 -8.58
C VAL A 8 -6.48 18.80 -8.98
N LEU A 9 -7.60 18.88 -9.72
CA LEU A 9 -8.35 17.70 -10.18
C LEU A 9 -7.89 17.15 -11.55
N ALA A 10 -6.77 17.66 -12.10
CA ALA A 10 -6.28 17.31 -13.44
C ALA A 10 -4.83 16.79 -13.42
N PHE A 11 -4.37 16.23 -12.30
CA PHE A 11 -3.12 15.44 -12.24
C PHE A 11 -3.39 13.93 -12.29
N PHE A 12 -4.41 13.52 -13.05
CA PHE A 12 -4.51 12.16 -13.58
C PHE A 12 -3.84 12.12 -14.95
N VAL A 13 -2.52 12.29 -14.98
CA VAL A 13 -1.72 11.98 -16.17
C VAL A 13 -0.86 10.77 -15.83
N SER A 14 -1.37 9.63 -16.31
CA SER A 14 -0.58 8.73 -17.13
C SER A 14 0.81 8.34 -16.59
N PHE A 15 0.84 7.26 -15.81
CA PHE A 15 1.94 6.31 -15.92
C PHE A 15 1.48 5.12 -16.76
N ALA A 16 1.99 5.15 -18.00
CA ALA A 16 2.29 4.05 -18.89
C ALA A 16 1.35 2.84 -18.94
N MET A 17 0.77 2.64 -20.12
CA MET A 17 0.61 1.31 -20.68
C MET A 17 1.92 0.53 -20.52
N LEU A 18 1.96 -0.44 -19.60
CA LEU A 18 2.80 -1.61 -19.83
C LEU A 18 1.98 -2.55 -20.70
N ALA A 19 2.11 -2.33 -22.01
CA ALA A 19 1.68 -3.27 -23.02
C ALA A 19 2.54 -4.53 -22.90
N THR A 20 2.04 -5.52 -22.16
CA THR A 20 2.48 -6.92 -22.28
C THR A 20 1.27 -7.77 -22.65
N ALA A 21 0.92 -7.76 -23.94
CA ALA A 21 0.27 -8.89 -24.58
C ALA A 21 0.95 -9.06 -25.95
N PRO A 22 1.27 -10.28 -26.40
CA PRO A 22 0.38 -11.43 -26.29
C PRO A 22 1.04 -12.79 -25.96
N SER A 23 0.28 -13.69 -25.35
CA SER A 23 0.07 -15.01 -25.94
C SER A 23 -1.07 -15.71 -25.22
N ALA A 24 -2.17 -15.90 -25.95
CA ALA A 24 -3.05 -17.02 -25.72
C ALA A 24 -2.22 -18.31 -25.72
N MET A 25 -2.14 -18.97 -24.57
CA MET A 25 -2.07 -20.42 -24.47
C MET A 25 -2.74 -20.75 -23.14
N ALA A 26 -3.92 -21.37 -23.20
CA ALA A 26 -4.44 -22.12 -22.07
C ALA A 26 -3.40 -23.18 -21.69
N LYS A 27 -2.53 -22.86 -20.73
CA LYS A 27 -1.64 -23.82 -20.08
C LYS A 27 -2.32 -24.29 -18.80
N PRO A 28 -2.14 -25.58 -18.44
CA PRO A 28 -2.87 -26.21 -17.36
C PRO A 28 -2.64 -25.43 -16.06
N ALA A 29 -3.60 -25.48 -15.14
CA ALA A 29 -3.55 -24.86 -13.81
C ALA A 29 -2.36 -25.35 -12.98
N GLY A 30 -1.15 -24.96 -13.40
CA GLY A 30 0.14 -25.34 -12.87
C GLY A 30 0.81 -24.08 -12.34
N LYS A 31 1.17 -24.15 -11.05
CA LYS A 31 2.05 -23.23 -10.31
C LYS A 31 2.16 -21.84 -10.92
N VAL A 32 1.35 -20.91 -10.42
CA VAL A 32 1.64 -19.48 -10.55
C VAL A 32 3.10 -19.27 -10.16
N ALA A 33 3.90 -18.68 -11.05
CA ALA A 33 5.28 -18.37 -10.74
C ALA A 33 5.29 -17.43 -9.53
N ASN A 34 6.04 -17.80 -8.49
CA ASN A 34 6.26 -16.91 -7.35
C ASN A 34 6.98 -15.65 -7.85
N GLN A 35 6.77 -14.52 -7.16
CA GLN A 35 7.53 -13.30 -7.44
C GLN A 35 9.04 -13.55 -7.47
N THR A 36 9.70 -12.91 -8.44
CA THR A 36 11.15 -12.72 -8.45
C THR A 36 11.58 -11.80 -7.30
N GLN A 37 12.88 -11.81 -6.96
CA GLN A 37 13.41 -10.93 -5.91
C GLN A 37 13.11 -9.44 -6.20
N ALA A 38 13.32 -8.99 -7.44
CA ALA A 38 13.03 -7.62 -7.84
C ALA A 38 11.53 -7.26 -7.70
N GLU A 39 10.62 -8.20 -7.99
CA GLU A 39 9.18 -7.98 -7.82
C GLU A 39 8.75 -7.93 -6.34
N VAL A 40 9.43 -8.68 -5.47
CA VAL A 40 9.23 -8.58 -4.01
C VAL A 40 9.73 -7.24 -3.49
N GLU A 41 10.91 -6.80 -3.92
CA GLU A 41 11.47 -5.48 -3.57
C GLU A 41 10.53 -4.35 -4.02
N GLN A 42 10.02 -4.41 -5.25
CA GLN A 42 9.05 -3.43 -5.73
C GLN A 42 7.76 -3.47 -4.89
N SER A 43 7.24 -4.65 -4.56
CA SER A 43 6.04 -4.79 -3.71
C SER A 43 6.23 -4.18 -2.31
N LEU A 44 7.44 -4.29 -1.75
CA LEU A 44 7.81 -3.66 -0.47
C LEU A 44 7.82 -2.14 -0.58
N LEU A 45 8.45 -1.60 -1.61
CA LEU A 45 8.51 -0.15 -1.86
C LEU A 45 7.11 0.43 -2.12
N ASP A 46 6.31 -0.23 -2.96
CA ASP A 46 4.93 0.17 -3.24
C ASP A 46 4.07 0.17 -1.97
N THR A 47 4.28 -0.83 -1.10
CA THR A 47 3.58 -0.91 0.18
C THR A 47 3.94 0.25 1.10
N ILE A 48 5.23 0.61 1.19
CA ILE A 48 5.70 1.75 1.99
C ILE A 48 5.11 3.05 1.43
N ALA A 49 5.21 3.26 0.12
CA ALA A 49 4.69 4.46 -0.53
C ALA A 49 3.19 4.66 -0.26
N VAL A 50 2.37 3.63 -0.50
CA VAL A 50 0.91 3.73 -0.27
C VAL A 50 0.57 3.90 1.22
N ALA A 51 1.35 3.30 2.12
CA ALA A 51 1.17 3.50 3.55
C ALA A 51 1.50 4.94 3.99
N GLU A 52 2.56 5.54 3.45
CA GLU A 52 2.92 6.94 3.68
C GLU A 52 1.90 7.91 3.09
N GLU A 53 1.43 7.65 1.85
CA GLU A 53 0.34 8.40 1.23
C GLU A 53 -0.92 8.37 2.09
N THR A 54 -1.28 7.19 2.62
CA THR A 54 -2.46 7.05 3.50
C THR A 54 -2.28 7.86 4.79
N LEU A 55 -1.09 7.84 5.39
CA LEU A 55 -0.80 8.62 6.59
C LEU A 55 -0.85 10.14 6.31
N ALA A 56 -0.36 10.58 5.15
CA ALA A 56 -0.42 11.97 4.74
C ALA A 56 -1.87 12.43 4.53
N ALA A 57 -2.68 11.62 3.83
CA ALA A 57 -4.09 11.89 3.59
C ALA A 57 -4.93 11.99 4.88
N MET A 58 -4.54 11.26 5.94
CA MET A 58 -5.17 11.41 7.25
C MET A 58 -4.92 12.78 7.87
N LYS A 59 -3.76 13.40 7.59
CA LYS A 59 -3.28 14.64 8.21
C LYS A 59 -3.66 15.90 7.43
N ASP A 60 -3.85 15.79 6.12
CA ASP A 60 -4.17 16.91 5.24
C ASP A 60 -5.68 17.21 5.14
N GLY A 61 -6.52 16.44 5.83
CA GLY A 61 -7.97 16.60 5.81
C GLY A 61 -8.65 16.03 4.56
N THR A 62 -8.01 15.07 3.88
CA THR A 62 -8.65 14.29 2.81
C THR A 62 -9.97 13.67 3.29
N ASP A 63 -10.94 13.58 2.38
CA ASP A 63 -12.25 12.99 2.62
C ASP A 63 -12.13 11.61 3.32
N LYS A 64 -13.00 11.40 4.33
CA LYS A 64 -13.02 10.19 5.16
C LYS A 64 -13.16 8.91 4.32
N ASP A 65 -14.00 8.91 3.29
CA ASP A 65 -14.23 7.73 2.46
C ASP A 65 -13.00 7.40 1.59
N THR A 66 -12.35 8.43 1.05
CA THR A 66 -11.08 8.31 0.34
C THR A 66 -10.00 7.73 1.25
N VAL A 67 -9.83 8.26 2.47
CA VAL A 67 -8.85 7.72 3.42
C VAL A 67 -9.18 6.26 3.78
N VAL A 68 -10.46 5.91 3.97
CA VAL A 68 -10.89 4.52 4.21
C VAL A 68 -10.59 3.60 3.01
N ALA A 69 -10.69 4.10 1.78
CA ALA A 69 -10.29 3.40 0.57
C ALA A 69 -8.77 3.22 0.50
N MET A 70 -7.98 4.23 0.88
CA MET A 70 -6.52 4.16 0.94
C MET A 70 -6.02 3.13 1.96
N PHE A 71 -6.68 3.00 3.12
CA PHE A 71 -6.42 1.89 4.06
C PHE A 71 -6.63 0.53 3.40
N LYS A 72 -7.67 0.38 2.56
CA LYS A 72 -7.92 -0.87 1.83
C LYS A 72 -6.83 -1.12 0.78
N LYS A 73 -6.43 -0.08 0.05
CA LYS A 73 -5.33 -0.13 -0.93
C LYS A 73 -4.04 -0.58 -0.25
N THR A 74 -3.63 0.08 0.84
CA THR A 74 -2.45 -0.30 1.64
C THR A 74 -2.47 -1.79 2.01
N LYS A 75 -3.62 -2.29 2.47
CA LYS A 75 -3.76 -3.71 2.84
C LYS A 75 -3.67 -4.66 1.64
N GLN A 76 -4.15 -4.25 0.47
CA GLN A 76 -4.09 -5.06 -0.75
C GLN A 76 -2.66 -5.08 -1.29
N THR A 77 -2.00 -3.92 -1.37
CA THR A 77 -0.60 -3.79 -1.78
C THR A 77 0.32 -4.59 -0.86
N ALA A 78 0.17 -4.47 0.46
CA ALA A 78 0.98 -5.27 1.39
C ALA A 78 0.83 -6.79 1.19
N LYS A 79 -0.31 -7.28 0.70
CA LYS A 79 -0.52 -8.71 0.45
C LYS A 79 0.17 -9.23 -0.81
N THR A 80 0.65 -8.35 -1.69
CA THR A 80 1.42 -8.75 -2.87
C THR A 80 2.86 -9.09 -2.54
N ILE A 81 3.35 -8.79 -1.32
CA ILE A 81 4.70 -9.18 -0.89
C ILE A 81 4.74 -10.71 -0.68
N GLU A 82 5.31 -11.43 -1.66
CA GLU A 82 5.45 -12.89 -1.65
C GLU A 82 6.83 -13.32 -1.12
N SER A 83 7.07 -13.11 0.17
CA SER A 83 8.30 -13.58 0.83
C SER A 83 8.03 -14.20 2.20
N SER A 84 8.47 -15.45 2.36
CA SER A 84 8.39 -16.18 3.63
C SER A 84 9.27 -15.57 4.72
N VAL A 85 10.39 -14.94 4.35
CA VAL A 85 11.37 -14.31 5.24
C VAL A 85 10.73 -13.21 6.09
N VAL A 86 9.84 -12.44 5.48
CA VAL A 86 9.24 -11.23 6.08
C VAL A 86 7.75 -11.38 6.37
N LEU A 87 7.16 -12.55 6.08
CA LEU A 87 5.73 -12.83 6.18
C LEU A 87 5.13 -12.43 7.55
N ALA A 88 5.75 -12.90 8.63
CA ALA A 88 5.26 -12.65 9.99
C ALA A 88 5.31 -11.15 10.36
N ASP A 89 6.34 -10.43 9.91
CA ASP A 89 6.51 -9.01 10.23
C ASP A 89 5.58 -8.13 9.38
N ARG A 90 5.37 -8.50 8.12
CA ARG A 90 4.34 -7.92 7.25
C ARG A 90 2.95 -8.08 7.86
N ASP A 91 2.61 -9.25 8.39
CA ASP A 91 1.30 -9.49 9.00
C ASP A 91 1.09 -8.68 10.29
N ARG A 92 2.16 -8.48 11.07
CA ARG A 92 2.15 -7.57 12.23
C ARG A 92 1.91 -6.11 11.81
N ALA A 93 2.54 -5.65 10.72
CA ALA A 93 2.30 -4.33 10.15
C ALA A 93 0.85 -4.19 9.65
N LEU A 94 0.32 -5.18 8.93
CA LEU A 94 -1.06 -5.23 8.47
C LEU A 94 -2.10 -5.19 9.61
N SER A 95 -1.78 -5.80 10.76
CA SER A 95 -2.62 -5.69 11.96
C SER A 95 -2.74 -4.24 12.43
N LYS A 96 -1.64 -3.47 12.38
CA LYS A 96 -1.64 -2.05 12.73
C LYS A 96 -2.45 -1.21 11.74
N VAL A 97 -2.29 -1.42 10.43
CA VAL A 97 -3.15 -0.78 9.41
C VAL A 97 -4.64 -1.08 9.66
N SER A 98 -4.97 -2.32 10.04
CA SER A 98 -6.35 -2.72 10.32
C SER A 98 -6.91 -2.01 11.56
N LYS A 99 -6.11 -1.88 12.62
CA LYS A 99 -6.48 -1.13 13.84
C LYS A 99 -6.60 0.36 13.56
N ALA A 100 -5.70 0.94 12.77
CA ALA A 100 -5.73 2.34 12.35
C ALA A 100 -7.03 2.65 11.59
N ARG A 101 -7.38 1.82 10.59
CA ARG A 101 -8.66 1.94 9.87
C ARG A 101 -9.87 1.87 10.80
N SER A 102 -9.86 0.94 11.76
CA SER A 102 -10.95 0.81 12.74
C SER A 102 -11.07 2.02 13.65
N ALA A 103 -9.95 2.60 14.09
CA ALA A 103 -9.93 3.82 14.89
C ALA A 103 -10.42 5.03 14.06
N TYR A 104 -9.94 5.17 12.82
CA TYR A 104 -10.32 6.25 11.92
C TYR A 104 -11.82 6.25 11.59
N LYS A 105 -12.40 5.07 11.37
CA LYS A 105 -13.85 4.92 11.16
C LYS A 105 -14.70 5.38 12.36
N LYS A 106 -14.13 5.30 13.57
CA LYS A 106 -14.75 5.72 14.84
C LYS A 106 -14.36 7.15 15.23
N ASP A 107 -13.80 7.93 14.30
CA ASP A 107 -13.38 9.31 14.50
C ASP A 107 -12.31 9.48 15.60
N GLN A 108 -11.57 8.41 15.91
CA GLN A 108 -10.43 8.41 16.83
C GLN A 108 -9.16 8.77 16.06
N HIS A 109 -9.09 10.00 15.52
CA HIS A 109 -8.06 10.41 14.55
C HIS A 109 -6.63 10.32 15.10
N GLU A 110 -6.36 10.85 16.29
CA GLU A 110 -5.03 10.78 16.93
C GLU A 110 -4.53 9.33 17.06
N LYS A 111 -5.38 8.45 17.57
CA LYS A 111 -5.08 7.02 17.70
C LYS A 111 -4.88 6.35 16.35
N ALA A 112 -5.67 6.72 15.35
CA ALA A 112 -5.51 6.20 14.00
C ALA A 112 -4.16 6.60 13.42
N GLU A 113 -3.75 7.86 13.58
CA GLU A 113 -2.46 8.38 13.12
C GLU A 113 -1.28 7.71 13.82
N GLU A 114 -1.36 7.50 15.14
CA GLU A 114 -0.33 6.78 15.90
C GLU A 114 -0.17 5.35 15.36
N LEU A 115 -1.28 4.63 15.20
CA LEU A 115 -1.29 3.26 14.70
C LEU A 115 -0.79 3.17 13.25
N MET A 116 -1.13 4.16 12.42
CA MET A 116 -0.68 4.20 11.03
C MET A 116 0.80 4.57 10.92
N THR A 117 1.30 5.45 11.79
CA THR A 117 2.73 5.77 11.89
C THR A 117 3.55 4.52 12.28
N ASP A 118 3.09 3.76 13.28
CA ASP A 118 3.70 2.47 13.65
C ASP A 118 3.63 1.47 12.48
N ALA A 119 2.53 1.43 11.72
CA ALA A 119 2.45 0.58 10.53
C ALA A 119 3.49 0.94 9.46
N VAL A 120 3.66 2.23 9.14
CA VAL A 120 4.68 2.73 8.19
C VAL A 120 6.08 2.33 8.65
N GLN A 121 6.42 2.59 9.92
CA GLN A 121 7.73 2.21 10.48
C GLN A 121 7.97 0.70 10.41
N ARG A 122 6.94 -0.12 10.64
CA ARG A 122 7.05 -1.58 10.51
C ARG A 122 7.27 -2.01 9.08
N PHE A 123 6.58 -1.42 8.09
CA PHE A 123 6.84 -1.75 6.69
C PHE A 123 8.27 -1.38 6.26
N LYS A 124 8.82 -0.27 6.76
CA LYS A 124 10.24 0.06 6.55
C LYS A 124 11.17 -1.00 7.15
N LYS A 125 10.90 -1.46 8.36
CA LYS A 125 11.65 -2.56 8.99
C LYS A 125 11.51 -3.91 8.25
N VAL A 126 10.34 -4.19 7.69
CA VAL A 126 10.11 -5.37 6.83
C VAL A 126 11.01 -5.29 5.60
N ASN A 127 11.09 -4.11 4.97
CA ASN A 127 11.97 -3.88 3.83
C ASN A 127 13.45 -4.03 4.21
N GLU A 128 13.89 -3.41 5.32
CA GLU A 128 15.25 -3.57 5.85
C GLU A 128 15.58 -5.05 6.11
N LYS A 129 14.67 -5.80 6.73
CA LYS A 129 14.87 -7.23 7.01
C LYS A 129 15.03 -8.04 5.73
N TYR A 130 14.25 -7.74 4.69
CA TYR A 130 14.36 -8.42 3.40
C TYR A 130 15.74 -8.27 2.77
N HIS A 131 16.34 -7.08 2.87
CA HIS A 131 17.66 -6.78 2.30
C HIS A 131 18.85 -7.27 3.14
N ASN A 132 18.61 -7.68 4.39
CA ASN A 132 19.65 -8.15 5.32
C ASN A 132 19.56 -9.66 5.60
N PHE A 133 18.72 -10.39 4.86
CA PHE A 133 18.60 -11.86 4.93
C PHE A 133 19.46 -12.51 3.88
#